data_AF-A0A1Z5H3W6-F1
#
_entry.id   AF-A0A1Z5H3W6-F1
#
_cell.length_a   1.000
_cell.length_b   1.000
_cell.length_c   1.000
_cell.angle_alpha   90.00
_cell.angle_beta   90.00
_cell.angle_gamma   90.00
#
_symmetry.space_group_name_H-M   'P 1'
#
loop_
_entity.id
_entity.type
_entity.pdbx_description
1 polymer ?
#
loop_
_entity_poly.entity_id
_entity_poly.type
_entity_poly.pdbx_seq_one_letter_code
_entity_poly.pdbx_strand_id
1 'polypeptide(L)'
;MAKALPYLNAENLKRAPARRYNSAIIQRQADKLFDEFVEQLHGKIARQIRDEQTQSAWIKLIEQANLLETLEDSMADLNFGTEE
;
A
#
# COMPACT_ATOMS: atom_id res chain seq x y z
N MET A 1 -1.24 -4.20 6.19
CA MET A 1 -0.80 -5.41 6.94
C MET A 1 -1.65 -6.64 6.66
N ALA A 2 -2.98 -6.58 6.83
CA ALA A 2 -3.87 -7.75 6.75
C ALA A 2 -3.74 -8.59 5.46
N LYS A 3 -3.40 -7.97 4.32
CA LYS A 3 -3.14 -8.67 3.05
C LYS A 3 -1.65 -8.91 2.76
N ALA A 4 -0.80 -7.92 3.05
CA ALA A 4 0.64 -8.00 2.78
C ALA A 4 1.37 -9.06 3.62
N LEU A 5 1.04 -9.19 4.91
CA LEU A 5 1.69 -10.18 5.78
C LEU A 5 1.39 -11.63 5.36
N PRO A 6 0.13 -12.04 5.11
CA PRO A 6 -0.15 -13.37 4.58
C PRO A 6 0.57 -13.66 3.27
N TYR A 7 0.57 -12.70 2.33
CA TYR A 7 1.28 -12.84 1.06
C TYR A 7 2.79 -13.04 1.27
N LEU A 8 3.45 -12.18 2.03
CA LEU A 8 4.89 -12.28 2.29
C LEU A 8 5.25 -13.57 3.03
N ASN A 9 4.39 -14.06 3.93
CA ASN A 9 4.59 -15.35 4.58
C ASN A 9 4.46 -16.51 3.58
N ALA A 10 3.48 -16.48 2.68
CA ALA A 10 3.33 -17.47 1.63
C ALA A 10 4.56 -17.50 0.70
N GLU A 11 5.06 -16.33 0.28
CA GLU A 11 6.31 -16.22 -0.49
C GLU A 11 7.53 -16.70 0.30
N ASN A 12 7.58 -16.44 1.61
CA ASN A 12 8.67 -16.92 2.46
C ASN A 12 8.67 -18.45 2.56
N LEU A 13 7.51 -19.10 2.59
CA LEU A 13 7.40 -20.56 2.65
C LEU A 13 7.95 -21.25 1.39
N LYS A 14 7.87 -20.59 0.23
CA LYS A 14 8.46 -21.08 -1.03
C LYS A 14 10.00 -21.12 -0.98
N ARG A 15 10.63 -20.43 -0.04
CA ARG A 15 12.10 -20.46 0.14
C ARG A 15 12.53 -21.76 0.81
N ALA A 16 13.75 -22.20 0.47
CA ALA A 16 14.40 -23.31 1.15
C ALA A 16 14.40 -23.09 2.68
N PRO A 17 14.14 -24.13 3.50
CA PRO A 17 13.94 -23.98 4.95
C PRO A 17 15.05 -23.16 5.66
N ALA A 18 16.32 -23.41 5.32
CA ALA A 18 17.47 -22.71 5.89
C ALA A 18 17.59 -21.22 5.50
N ARG A 19 16.85 -20.77 4.48
CA ARG A 19 16.88 -19.39 3.96
C ARG A 19 15.56 -18.64 4.20
N ARG A 20 14.63 -19.22 4.98
CA ARG A 20 13.39 -18.55 5.35
C ARG A 20 13.70 -17.40 6.29
N TYR A 21 13.02 -16.28 6.06
CA TYR A 21 13.08 -15.13 6.94
C TYR A 21 12.31 -15.39 8.23
N ASN A 22 12.79 -14.79 9.32
CA ASN A 22 12.06 -14.73 10.57
C ASN A 22 10.92 -13.70 10.49
N SER A 23 10.05 -13.71 11.50
CA SER A 23 8.90 -12.80 11.58
C SER A 23 9.29 -11.32 11.54
N ALA A 24 10.40 -10.94 12.18
CA ALA A 24 10.86 -9.55 12.22
C ALA A 24 11.24 -9.02 10.82
N ILE A 25 11.90 -9.84 9.99
CA ILE A 25 12.24 -9.46 8.61
C ILE A 25 10.96 -9.35 7.76
N ILE A 26 10.02 -10.28 7.91
CA ILE A 26 8.74 -10.23 7.18
C ILE A 26 7.93 -8.99 7.57
N GLN A 27 7.90 -8.64 8.85
CA GLN A 27 7.24 -7.42 9.33
C GLN A 27 7.85 -6.17 8.69
N ARG A 28 9.19 -6.05 8.71
CA ARG A 28 9.89 -4.93 8.06
C ARG A 28 9.61 -4.83 6.56
N GLN A 29 9.48 -5.96 5.87
CA GLN A 29 9.09 -5.97 4.45
C GLN A 29 7.66 -5.47 4.25
N ALA A 30 6.74 -5.87 5.12
CA ALA A 30 5.36 -5.38 5.08
C ALA A 30 5.26 -3.89 5.41
N ASP A 31 6.08 -3.39 6.35
CA ASP A 31 6.17 -1.96 6.68
C ASP A 31 6.68 -1.18 5.46
N LYS A 32 7.73 -1.66 4.80
CA LYS A 32 8.28 -1.05 3.58
C LYS A 32 7.25 -0.96 2.45
N LEU A 33 6.47 -2.02 2.24
CA LEU A 33 5.38 -2.00 1.24
C LEU A 33 4.31 -0.96 1.58
N PHE A 34 4.02 -0.75 2.86
CA PHE A 34 3.08 0.28 3.30
C PHE A 34 3.65 1.69 3.06
N ASP A 35 4.92 1.92 3.39
CA ASP A 35 5.59 3.20 3.15
C ASP A 35 5.60 3.56 1.66
N GLU A 36 5.97 2.60 0.80
CA GLU A 36 5.96 2.77 -0.66
C GLU A 36 4.55 3.09 -1.19
N PHE A 37 3.52 2.44 -0.64
CA PHE A 37 2.14 2.73 -1.00
C PHE A 37 1.72 4.16 -0.61
N VAL A 38 2.03 4.59 0.61
CA VAL A 38 1.71 5.94 1.09
C VAL A 38 2.44 7.00 0.26
N GLU A 39 3.71 6.77 -0.07
CA GLU A 39 4.50 7.68 -0.91
C GLU A 39 3.90 7.79 -2.32
N GLN A 40 3.50 6.67 -2.93
CA GLN A 40 2.84 6.68 -4.24
C GLN A 40 1.50 7.39 -4.22
N LEU A 41 0.68 7.16 -3.19
CA LEU A 41 -0.60 7.84 -2.99
C LEU A 41 -0.40 9.34 -2.86
N HIS A 42 0.52 9.75 -1.98
CA HIS A 42 0.89 11.15 -1.79
C HIS A 42 1.33 11.78 -3.11
N GLY A 43 2.23 11.13 -3.86
CA GLY A 43 2.71 11.63 -5.14
C GLY A 43 1.61 11.75 -6.20
N LYS A 44 0.60 10.86 -6.21
CA LYS A 44 -0.57 10.97 -7.10
C LYS A 44 -1.42 12.18 -6.74
N ILE A 45 -1.74 12.37 -5.46
CA ILE A 45 -2.54 13.51 -4.99
C ILE A 45 -1.80 14.83 -5.24
N ALA A 46 -0.53 14.90 -4.87
CA ALA A 46 0.31 16.09 -5.07
C ALA A 46 0.34 16.52 -6.55
N ARG A 47 0.44 15.57 -7.50
CA ARG A 47 0.39 15.88 -8.93
C ARG A 47 -0.95 16.45 -9.40
N GLN A 48 -2.06 16.08 -8.76
CA GLN A 48 -3.39 16.59 -9.12
C GLN A 48 -3.60 18.03 -8.63
N ILE A 49 -3.13 18.37 -7.43
CA ILE A 49 -3.25 19.73 -6.87
C ILE A 49 -2.12 20.69 -7.31
N ARG A 50 -1.12 20.19 -8.05
CA ARG A 50 -0.04 20.97 -8.70
C ARG A 50 0.64 21.94 -7.72
N ASP A 51 0.61 23.25 -8.01
CA ASP A 51 1.32 24.28 -7.25
C ASP A 51 0.57 24.71 -5.97
N GLU A 52 -0.70 24.35 -5.81
CA GLU A 52 -1.48 24.61 -4.60
C GLU A 52 -1.39 23.43 -3.62
N GLN A 53 -0.20 23.15 -3.11
CA GLN A 53 0.05 22.14 -2.05
C GLN A 53 -0.44 22.62 -0.66
N THR A 54 -1.57 23.32 -0.61
CA THR A 54 -2.15 23.83 0.63
C THR A 54 -3.04 22.78 1.29
N GLN A 55 -3.17 22.83 2.62
CA GLN A 55 -4.03 21.90 3.36
C GLN A 55 -5.48 21.91 2.82
N SER A 56 -6.01 23.07 2.44
CA SER A 56 -7.36 23.19 1.90
C SER A 56 -7.51 22.52 0.53
N ALA A 57 -6.51 22.60 -0.35
CA ALA A 57 -6.53 21.92 -1.64
C ALA A 57 -6.50 20.40 -1.48
N TRP A 58 -5.71 19.89 -0.51
CA TRP A 58 -5.71 18.48 -0.14
C TRP A 58 -7.08 18.00 0.34
N ILE A 59 -7.68 18.71 1.31
CA ILE A 59 -9.01 18.38 1.86
C ILE A 59 -10.03 18.38 0.73
N LYS A 60 -10.06 19.43 -0.10
CA LYS A 60 -10.99 19.56 -1.21
C LYS A 60 -10.88 18.41 -2.19
N LEU A 61 -9.68 18.00 -2.58
CA LEU A 61 -9.51 16.87 -3.49
C LEU A 61 -9.98 15.56 -2.88
N ILE A 62 -9.61 15.30 -1.62
CA ILE A 62 -9.98 14.08 -0.90
C ILE A 62 -11.51 13.96 -0.79
N GLU A 63 -12.19 15.04 -0.42
CA GLU A 63 -13.64 15.10 -0.25
C GLU A 63 -14.38 15.07 -1.59
N GLN A 64 -13.98 15.87 -2.59
CA GLN A 64 -14.72 15.97 -3.85
C GLN A 64 -14.62 14.72 -4.72
N ALA A 65 -13.51 13.99 -4.61
CA ALA A 65 -13.30 12.76 -5.37
C ALA A 65 -13.76 11.51 -4.63
N ASN A 66 -14.34 11.62 -3.42
CA ASN A 66 -14.58 10.49 -2.51
C ASN A 66 -13.37 9.56 -2.47
N LEU A 67 -12.17 10.15 -2.39
CA LEU A 67 -10.95 9.47 -2.74
C LEU A 67 -10.65 8.33 -1.77
N LEU A 68 -10.99 8.51 -0.49
CA LEU A 68 -10.78 7.50 0.56
C LEU A 68 -11.72 6.31 0.38
N GLU A 69 -12.98 6.53 0.04
CA GLU A 69 -13.97 5.47 -0.20
C GLU A 69 -13.58 4.65 -1.44
N THR A 70 -13.25 5.34 -2.54
CA THR A 70 -12.78 4.68 -3.77
C THR A 70 -11.48 3.89 -3.53
N LEU A 71 -10.59 4.42 -2.69
CA LEU A 71 -9.36 3.74 -2.31
C LEU A 71 -9.63 2.52 -1.43
N GLU A 72 -10.57 2.62 -0.48
CA GLU A 72 -10.97 1.51 0.37
C GLU A 72 -11.53 0.36 -0.47
N ASP A 73 -12.44 0.65 -1.41
CA ASP A 73 -13.00 -0.34 -2.34
C ASP A 73 -11.89 -0.99 -3.18
N SER A 74 -11.01 -0.18 -3.79
CA SER A 74 -9.87 -0.68 -4.57
C SER A 74 -8.92 -1.55 -3.74
N MET A 75 -8.71 -1.20 -2.47
CA MET A 75 -7.87 -1.96 -1.55
C MET A 75 -8.56 -3.24 -1.04
N ALA A 76 -9.90 -3.25 -0.98
CA ALA A 76 -10.69 -4.43 -0.67
C ALA A 76 -10.60 -5.46 -1.80
N ASP A 77 -10.51 -5.01 -3.04
CA ASP A 77 -10.33 -5.87 -4.23
C ASP A 77 -8.87 -6.25 -4.48
N LEU A 78 -7.91 -5.48 -3.95
CA LEU A 78 -6.48 -5.73 -4.14
C LEU A 78 -6.07 -7.16 -3.73
N ASN A 79 -5.52 -7.93 -4.67
CA ASN A 79 -4.89 -9.21 -4.42
C ASN A 79 -3.39 -9.14 -4.74
N PHE A 80 -2.54 -9.64 -3.83
CA PHE A 80 -1.09 -9.71 -4.06
C PHE A 80 -0.68 -11.01 -4.79
N GLY A 81 -1.58 -11.98 -4.90
CA GLY A 81 -1.39 -13.17 -5.73
C GLY A 81 -1.47 -12.85 -7.21
N THR A 82 -0.82 -13.66 -8.06
CA THR A 82 -0.99 -13.61 -9.50
C THR A 82 -2.45 -13.91 -9.86
N GLU A 83 -3.12 -12.98 -10.53
CA GLU A 83 -4.13 -13.36 -11.51
C GLU A 83 -3.40 -14.23 -12.55
N GLU A 84 -3.73 -15.52 -12.61
CA GLU A 84 -3.33 -16.39 -13.73
C GLU A 84 -4.13 -16.06 -14.98
#